data_AF-K1YXA9-F1
#
_entry.id   AF-K1YXA9-F1
#
_cell.length_a   1.000
_cell.length_b   1.000
_cell.length_c   1.000
_cell.angle_alpha   90.00
_cell.angle_beta   90.00
_cell.angle_gamma   90.00
#
_symmetry.space_group_name_H-M   'P 1'
#
loop_
_entity.id
_entity.type
_entity.pdbx_description
1 polymer ?
#
loop_
_entity_poly.entity_id
_entity_poly.type
_entity_poly.pdbx_seq_one_letter_code
_entity_poly.pdbx_strand_id
1 'polypeptide(L)' 'MLKIVEFTNNTVVLIDQRKLPTEEVYVTCLTVDEVAFAIKDMIVRGAPAIGVTGAFGMALVAAHS' A
#
# COMPACT_ATOMS: atom_id res chain seq x y z
N MET A 1 16.66 -4.23 -2.52
CA MET A 1 15.74 -4.92 -1.61
C MET A 1 14.34 -4.50 -2.02
N LEU A 2 13.45 -5.44 -2.36
CA LEU A 2 12.09 -5.15 -2.82
C LEU A 2 11.27 -4.54 -1.67
N LYS A 3 10.68 -3.36 -1.84
CA LYS A 3 9.81 -2.75 -0.82
C LYS A 3 8.37 -3.11 -1.11
N ILE A 4 7.75 -3.91 -0.25
CA ILE A 4 6.35 -4.32 -0.42
C ILE A 4 5.39 -3.17 -0.10
N VAL A 5 5.72 -2.42 0.95
CA VAL A 5 4.94 -1.28 1.45
C VAL A 5 5.92 -0.21 1.92
N GLU A 6 5.66 1.04 1.57
CA GLU A 6 6.42 2.20 2.03
C GLU A 6 5.46 3.35 2.37
N PHE A 7 5.72 4.06 3.46
CA PHE A 7 5.08 5.34 3.76
C PHE A 7 6.08 6.45 3.51
N THR A 8 5.79 7.34 2.57
CA THR A 8 6.69 8.41 2.16
C THR A 8 5.91 9.60 1.63
N ASN A 9 6.38 10.82 1.88
CA ASN A 9 5.76 12.06 1.40
C ASN A 9 4.24 12.13 1.69
N ASN A 10 3.80 11.65 2.85
CA ASN A 10 2.40 11.54 3.23
C ASN A 10 1.57 10.72 2.23
N THR A 11 2.14 9.64 1.69
CA THR A 11 1.48 8.68 0.79
C THR A 11 1.87 7.25 1.16
N VAL A 12 1.04 6.28 0.76
CA VAL A 12 1.36 4.85 0.87
C VAL A 12 1.72 4.32 -0.51
N VAL A 13 2.92 3.78 -0.67
CA VAL A 13 3.39 3.18 -1.92
C VAL A 13 3.46 1.66 -1.75
N LEU A 14 2.80 0.94 -2.65
CA LEU A 14 2.65 -0.51 -2.62
C LEU A 14 3.20 -1.10 -3.92
N ILE A 15 3.89 -2.23 -3.83
CA ILE A 15 4.16 -3.03 -5.03
C ILE A 15 2.88 -3.77 -5.46
N ASP A 16 2.56 -3.76 -6.75
CA ASP A 16 1.43 -4.53 -7.29
C ASP A 16 1.82 -6.02 -7.43
N GLN A 17 1.52 -6.80 -6.39
CA GLN A 17 1.83 -8.23 -6.34
C GLN A 17 1.06 -9.06 -7.37
N ARG A 18 0.09 -8.49 -8.09
CA ARG A 18 -0.64 -9.15 -9.19
C ARG A 18 0.17 -9.19 -10.48
N LYS A 19 1.14 -8.27 -10.62
CA LYS A 19 1.99 -8.14 -11.81
C LYS A 19 3.29 -8.92 -11.70
N LEU A 20 3.71 -9.25 -10.47
CA LEU A 20 4.85 -10.13 -10.24
C LEU A 20 4.58 -11.56 -10.72
N PRO A 21 5.62 -12.27 -11.21
CA PRO A 21 7.02 -11.83 -11.35
C PRO A 21 7.30 -11.09 -12.68
N THR A 22 6.28 -10.87 -13.51
CA THR A 22 6.43 -10.37 -14.88
C THR A 22 6.84 -8.89 -14.92
N GLU A 23 6.27 -8.08 -14.05
CA GLU A 23 6.51 -6.63 -14.02
C GLU A 23 6.52 -6.10 -12.58
N GLU A 24 7.47 -5.20 -12.30
CA GLU A 24 7.57 -4.49 -11.03
C GLU A 24 6.89 -3.12 -11.16
N VAL A 25 5.60 -3.06 -10.78
CA VAL A 25 4.77 -1.84 -10.82
C VAL A 25 4.43 -1.41 -9.40
N TYR A 26 4.43 -0.11 -9.16
CA TYR A 26 4.06 0.48 -7.87
C TYR A 26 2.75 1.27 -7.98
N VAL A 27 1.94 1.20 -6.91
CA VAL A 27 0.68 1.93 -6.75
C VAL A 27 0.82 2.87 -5.57
N THR A 28 0.52 4.15 -5.81
CA THR A 28 0.51 5.17 -4.76
C THR A 28 -0.93 5.41 -4.31
N CYS A 29 -1.17 5.27 -3.01
CA CYS A 29 -2.44 5.62 -2.37
C CYS A 29 -2.27 6.96 -1.64
N LEU A 30 -3.14 7.90 -1.94
CA LEU A 30 -3.26 9.23 -1.35
C LEU A 30 -4.38 9.29 -0.31
N THR A 31 -5.31 8.33 -0.35
CA THR A 31 -6.45 8.25 0.56
C THR A 31 -6.56 6.90 1.25
N VAL A 32 -7.27 6.86 2.39
CA VAL A 32 -7.56 5.61 3.12
C VAL A 32 -8.44 4.65 2.30
N ASP A 33 -9.29 5.19 1.42
CA ASP A 33 -10.14 4.38 0.53
C ASP A 33 -9.31 3.65 -0.52
N GLU A 34 -8.30 4.30 -1.10
CA GLU A 34 -7.35 3.66 -2.00
C GLU A 34 -6.52 2.59 -1.29
N VAL A 35 -6.11 2.82 -0.04
CA VAL A 35 -5.45 1.81 0.80
C VAL A 35 -6.36 0.59 1.01
N ALA A 36 -7.63 0.83 1.36
CA ALA A 36 -8.61 -0.24 1.54
C ALA A 36 -8.88 -1.01 0.24
N PHE A 37 -8.93 -0.31 -0.89
CA PHE A 37 -9.04 -0.91 -2.21
C PHE A 37 -7.83 -1.81 -2.52
N ALA A 38 -6.61 -1.33 -2.26
CA ALA A 38 -5.39 -2.09 -2.54
C ALA A 38 -5.30 -3.42 -1.77
N ILE A 39 -5.81 -3.47 -0.53
CA ILE A 39 -5.92 -4.71 0.24
C ILE A 39 -7.00 -5.63 -0.37
N LYS A 40 -8.20 -5.10 -0.64
CA LYS A 40 -9.33 -5.88 -1.15
C LYS A 40 -9.07 -6.48 -2.53
N ASP A 41 -8.43 -5.71 -3.41
CA ASP A 41 -8.11 -6.10 -4.79
C ASP A 41 -6.79 -6.87 -4.89
N MET A 42 -6.18 -7.21 -3.76
CA MET A 42 -4.95 -8.03 -3.68
C MET A 42 -3.74 -7.41 -4.39
N ILE A 43 -3.70 -6.07 -4.52
CA ILE A 43 -2.50 -5.32 -4.91
C ILE A 43 -1.40 -5.61 -3.88
N VAL A 44 -1.75 -5.56 -2.60
CA VAL A 44 -0.94 -6.04 -1.49
C VAL A 44 -1.64 -7.22 -0.81
N ARG A 45 -0.87 -8.25 -0.46
CA ARG A 45 -1.38 -9.44 0.25
C ARG A 45 -0.31 -10.02 1.18
N GLY A 46 -0.76 -10.94 2.03
CA GLY A 46 0.02 -11.52 3.13
C GLY A 46 -0.25 -10.79 4.44
N ALA A 47 -0.59 -11.53 5.50
CA ALA A 47 -1.07 -10.97 6.76
C ALA A 47 -0.16 -9.85 7.34
N PRO A 48 1.18 -9.99 7.36
CA PRO A 48 2.06 -8.92 7.83
C PRO A 48 1.97 -7.66 6.97
N ALA A 49 1.98 -7.79 5.64
CA ALA A 49 1.93 -6.65 4.73
C ALA A 49 0.58 -5.93 4.77
N ILE A 50 -0.53 -6.68 4.91
CA ILE A 50 -1.87 -6.11 5.11
C ILE A 50 -1.91 -5.29 6.42
N GLY A 51 -1.34 -5.82 7.50
CA GLY A 51 -1.27 -5.11 8.79
C GLY A 51 -0.51 -3.78 8.69
N VAL A 52 0.68 -3.79 8.07
CA VAL A 52 1.48 -2.56 7.86
C VAL A 52 0.74 -1.58 6.95
N THR A 53 0.13 -2.06 5.87
CA THR A 53 -0.62 -1.22 4.92
C THR A 53 -1.81 -0.54 5.60
N GLY A 54 -2.56 -1.27 6.43
CA GLY A 54 -3.68 -0.70 7.21
C GLY A 54 -3.20 0.36 8.21
N ALA A 55 -2.09 0.11 8.91
CA ALA A 55 -1.50 1.09 9.82
C ALA A 55 -1.08 2.37 9.10
N PHE A 56 -0.47 2.26 7.92
CA PHE A 56 -0.12 3.42 7.11
C PHE A 56 -1.33 4.14 6.52
N GLY A 57 -2.44 3.43 6.24
CA GLY A 57 -3.71 4.07 5.92
C GLY A 57 -4.21 4.99 7.05
N MET A 58 -4.05 4.60 8.31
CA MET A 58 -4.38 5.46 9.45
C MET A 58 -3.42 6.65 9.59
N ALA A 59 -2.12 6.42 9.38
CA ALA A 59 -1.12 7.48 9.37
C ALA A 59 -1.40 8.52 8.28
N LEU A 60 -1.86 8.07 7.11
CA LEU A 60 -2.27 8.91 5.98
C LEU A 60 -3.42 9.84 6.35
N VAL A 61 -4.46 9.33 7.02
CA VAL A 61 -5.59 10.15 7.51
C VAL A 61 -5.10 11.22 8.49
N ALA A 62 -4.28 10.82 9.47
CA ALA A 62 -3.74 11.75 10.46
C ALA A 62 -2.86 12.84 9.83
N ALA A 63 -2.12 12.51 8.76
CA ALA A 63 -1.20 13.43 8.09
C ALA A 63 -1.89 14.44 7.16
N HIS A 64 -3.18 14.25 6.86
CA HIS A 64 -4.03 15.17 6.07
C HIS A 64 -5.05 15.93 6.93
N SER A 65 -4.97 15.81 8.26
CA SER A 65 -5.85 16.48 9.24
C SER A 65 -5.32 17.85 9.67
#